data_AF-A0A448ZVE1-F1
#
_entry.id   AF-A0A448ZVE1-F1
#
_cell.length_a   1.000
_cell.length_b   1.000
_cell.length_c   1.000
_cell.angle_alpha   90.00
_cell.angle_beta   90.00
_cell.angle_gamma   90.00
#
_symmetry.space_group_name_H-M   'P 1'
#
loop_
_entity.id
_entity.type
_entity.pdbx_description
1 polymer ?
#
loop_
_entity_poly.entity_id
_entity_poly.type
_entity_poly.pdbx_seq_one_letter_code
_entity_poly.pdbx_strand_id
1 'polypeptide(L)'
;MAHTKAGGTTKNSRDSAGRRLGIKATDGQLIHAGTIICRQRGTKIFPGQNVGMGRDHTLFALIDGIVKFEDRRNRKFACVYAEKEIKGKAKTSVKEEPKKVTEPKKVAAPKKSATPKKETSSTTPKVAKPKATTTTKKVVAKPKNDK
;
A
#
# COMPACT_ATOMS: atom_id res chain seq x y z
N MET A 1 3.60 -63.76 -13.54
CA MET A 1 4.11 -62.40 -13.24
C MET A 1 2.94 -61.54 -12.79
N ALA A 2 3.13 -60.66 -11.80
CA ALA A 2 2.04 -59.80 -11.32
C ALA A 2 1.80 -58.64 -12.31
N HIS A 3 0.58 -58.52 -12.83
CA HIS A 3 0.20 -57.35 -13.62
C HIS A 3 0.35 -56.08 -12.77
N THR A 4 0.96 -55.04 -13.35
CA THR A 4 1.23 -53.77 -12.69
C THR A 4 -0.07 -53.14 -12.18
N LYS A 5 -0.19 -52.98 -10.86
CA LYS A 5 -1.24 -52.13 -10.28
C LYS A 5 -1.07 -50.72 -10.86
N ALA A 6 -2.11 -50.23 -11.52
CA ALA A 6 -2.10 -48.91 -12.13
C ALA A 6 -1.69 -47.84 -11.09
N GLY A 7 -0.55 -47.18 -11.35
CA GLY A 7 -0.05 -46.10 -10.51
C GLY A 7 -0.95 -44.88 -10.66
N GLY A 8 -1.89 -44.70 -9.72
CA GLY A 8 -2.79 -43.55 -9.71
C GLY A 8 -2.01 -42.24 -9.59
N THR A 9 -2.38 -41.24 -10.39
CA THR A 9 -1.75 -39.92 -10.34
C THR A 9 -2.15 -39.18 -9.06
N THR A 10 -1.17 -38.90 -8.20
CA THR A 10 -1.39 -38.06 -7.03
C THR A 10 -1.62 -36.61 -7.48
N LYS A 11 -2.83 -36.08 -7.25
CA LYS A 11 -3.19 -34.71 -7.64
C LYS A 11 -2.34 -33.69 -6.87
N ASN A 12 -1.29 -33.18 -7.51
CA ASN A 12 -0.40 -32.20 -6.90
C ASN A 12 -0.96 -30.78 -7.08
N SER A 13 -1.93 -30.42 -6.24
CA SER A 13 -2.58 -29.10 -6.23
C SER A 13 -2.33 -28.38 -4.90
N ARG A 14 -1.06 -28.09 -4.63
CA ARG A 14 -0.62 -27.28 -3.48
C ARG A 14 0.07 -26.02 -4.00
N ASP A 15 -0.66 -24.92 -4.06
CA ASP A 15 -0.10 -23.60 -4.37
C ASP A 15 -0.07 -22.70 -3.13
N SER A 16 0.78 -21.68 -3.15
CA SER A 16 0.98 -20.73 -2.06
C SER A 16 0.34 -19.38 -2.38
N ALA A 17 -0.22 -18.71 -1.37
CA ALA A 17 -0.84 -17.40 -1.57
C ALA A 17 0.18 -16.35 -2.09
N GLY A 18 -0.22 -15.61 -3.13
CA GLY A 18 0.59 -14.58 -3.77
C GLY A 18 1.08 -13.50 -2.79
N ARG A 19 2.40 -13.28 -2.75
CA ARG A 19 3.07 -12.44 -1.73
C ARG A 19 3.09 -10.93 -2.03
N ARG A 20 2.43 -10.48 -3.10
CA ARG A 20 2.25 -9.06 -3.49
C ARG A 20 3.57 -8.25 -3.59
N LEU A 21 4.63 -8.95 -3.97
CA LEU A 21 5.96 -8.41 -4.29
C LEU A 21 5.88 -7.46 -5.50
N GLY A 22 6.91 -6.64 -5.68
CA GLY A 22 7.03 -5.68 -6.77
C GLY A 22 7.34 -4.26 -6.29
N ILE A 23 7.50 -3.39 -7.28
CA ILE A 23 7.67 -1.94 -7.10
C ILE A 23 6.38 -1.34 -6.50
N LYS A 24 6.53 -0.33 -5.66
CA LYS A 24 5.44 0.39 -4.96
C LYS A 24 5.48 1.90 -5.23
N ALA A 25 6.67 2.45 -5.45
CA ALA A 25 6.84 3.81 -5.97
C ALA A 25 7.56 3.76 -7.32
N THR A 26 7.02 4.42 -8.34
CA THR A 26 7.56 4.43 -9.70
C THR A 26 8.62 5.52 -9.89
N ASP A 27 9.35 5.46 -11.01
CA ASP A 27 10.27 6.54 -11.40
C ASP A 27 9.54 7.88 -11.48
N GLY A 28 10.19 8.96 -11.05
CA GLY A 28 9.61 10.31 -11.04
C GLY A 28 8.56 10.58 -9.95
N GLN A 29 8.18 9.59 -9.14
CA GLN A 29 7.17 9.76 -8.09
C GLN A 29 7.75 10.46 -6.86
N LEU A 30 6.99 11.42 -6.32
CA LEU A 30 7.23 12.02 -5.01
C LEU A 30 6.85 11.05 -3.89
N ILE A 31 7.77 10.84 -2.96
CA ILE A 31 7.58 9.98 -1.78
C ILE A 31 8.15 10.61 -0.52
N HIS A 32 7.65 10.15 0.62
CA HIS A 32 8.14 10.54 1.94
C HIS A 32 9.23 9.61 2.48
N ALA A 33 10.02 10.10 3.43
CA ALA A 33 10.93 9.26 4.21
C ALA A 33 10.17 8.06 4.84
N GLY A 34 10.81 6.89 4.87
CA GLY A 34 10.20 5.62 5.31
C GLY A 34 9.28 4.95 4.27
N THR A 35 8.92 5.61 3.17
CA THR A 35 8.06 4.99 2.13
C THR A 35 8.78 3.81 1.48
N ILE A 36 8.07 2.68 1.31
CA ILE A 36 8.58 1.49 0.62
C ILE A 36 8.61 1.76 -0.88
N ILE A 37 9.78 1.60 -1.50
CA ILE A 37 9.99 1.76 -2.95
C ILE A 37 9.73 0.44 -3.67
N CYS A 38 10.25 -0.68 -3.15
CA CYS A 38 10.12 -2.00 -3.76
C CYS A 38 10.16 -3.13 -2.72
N ARG A 39 9.27 -4.12 -2.84
CA ARG A 39 9.29 -5.37 -2.08
C ARG A 39 9.75 -6.52 -2.98
N GLN A 40 10.93 -7.05 -2.74
CA GLN A 40 11.56 -8.06 -3.60
C GLN A 40 11.87 -9.38 -2.85
N ARG A 41 12.38 -10.37 -3.58
CA ARG A 41 13.05 -11.57 -3.05
C ARG A 41 14.45 -11.57 -3.66
N GLY A 42 15.46 -11.61 -2.80
CA GLY A 42 16.83 -11.23 -3.17
C GLY A 42 16.92 -9.77 -3.63
N THR A 43 18.11 -9.36 -4.07
CA THR A 43 18.41 -8.00 -4.54
C THR A 43 18.36 -7.93 -6.07
N LYS A 44 17.15 -7.75 -6.63
CA LYS A 44 16.98 -7.42 -8.06
C LYS A 44 17.33 -5.95 -8.33
N ILE A 45 16.94 -5.10 -7.39
CA ILE A 45 17.30 -3.68 -7.32
C ILE A 45 18.13 -3.47 -6.06
N PHE A 46 19.22 -2.74 -6.19
CA PHE A 46 20.17 -2.40 -5.13
C PHE A 46 19.83 -1.02 -4.52
N PRO A 47 20.25 -0.76 -3.27
CA PRO A 47 20.04 0.54 -2.65
C PRO A 47 21.04 1.52 -3.25
N GLY A 48 20.53 2.62 -3.78
CA GLY A 48 21.31 3.75 -4.28
C GLY A 48 21.39 4.87 -3.24
N GLN A 49 21.47 6.10 -3.71
CA GLN A 49 21.57 7.27 -2.84
C GLN A 49 20.26 7.50 -2.07
N ASN A 50 20.36 7.74 -0.76
CA ASN A 50 19.24 8.00 0.15
C ASN A 50 18.17 6.88 0.24
N VAL A 51 18.55 5.63 -0.03
CA VAL A 51 17.68 4.44 0.04
C VAL A 51 18.27 3.41 0.99
N GLY A 52 17.46 2.95 1.95
CA GLY A 52 17.79 1.87 2.86
C GLY A 52 17.32 0.50 2.36
N MET A 53 17.90 -0.56 2.90
CA MET A 53 17.49 -1.95 2.65
C MET A 53 17.13 -2.64 3.97
N GLY A 54 15.94 -3.24 4.03
CA GLY A 54 15.51 -4.07 5.17
C GLY A 54 16.00 -5.51 5.09
N ARG A 55 15.83 -6.27 6.18
CA ARG A 55 16.26 -7.68 6.31
C ARG A 55 15.70 -8.61 5.22
N ASP A 56 14.52 -8.32 4.65
CA ASP A 56 13.92 -9.10 3.56
C ASP A 56 14.22 -8.55 2.15
N HIS A 57 15.23 -7.68 2.03
CA HIS A 57 15.66 -6.94 0.85
C HIS A 57 14.63 -5.90 0.33
N THR A 58 13.59 -5.58 1.11
CA THR A 58 12.70 -4.45 0.82
C THR A 58 13.49 -3.13 0.82
N LEU A 59 13.31 -2.31 -0.21
CA LEU A 59 13.92 -0.98 -0.32
C LEU A 59 12.96 0.10 0.17
N PHE A 60 13.47 1.05 0.95
CA PHE A 60 12.71 2.17 1.52
C PHE A 60 13.50 3.48 1.46
N ALA A 61 12.80 4.61 1.36
CA ALA A 61 13.43 5.93 1.32
C ALA A 61 13.94 6.37 2.70
N LEU A 62 15.10 7.03 2.74
CA LEU A 62 15.64 7.67 3.94
C LEU A 62 15.27 9.15 4.05
N ILE A 63 14.89 9.79 2.94
CA ILE A 63 14.51 11.20 2.85
C ILE A 63 13.23 11.37 2.03
N ASP A 64 12.58 12.52 2.17
CA ASP A 64 11.53 12.96 1.22
C ASP A 64 12.15 13.37 -0.12
N GLY A 65 11.53 12.98 -1.23
CA GLY A 65 12.02 13.35 -2.56
C GLY A 65 11.40 12.58 -3.71
N ILE A 66 12.04 12.68 -4.87
CA ILE A 66 11.65 12.00 -6.11
C ILE A 66 12.47 10.70 -6.25
N VAL A 67 11.77 9.59 -6.50
CA VAL A 67 12.40 8.30 -6.84
C VAL A 67 13.03 8.36 -8.22
N LYS A 68 14.26 7.85 -8.34
CA LYS A 68 14.92 7.60 -9.62
C LYS A 68 15.56 6.23 -9.65
N PHE A 69 15.30 5.45 -10.69
CA PHE A 69 15.99 4.20 -10.97
C PHE A 69 17.16 4.42 -11.94
N GLU A 70 18.30 3.81 -11.64
CA GLU A 70 19.52 3.94 -12.42
C GLU A 70 20.18 2.58 -12.65
N ASP A 71 20.58 2.30 -13.90
CA ASP A 71 21.33 1.09 -14.23
C ASP A 71 22.84 1.40 -14.21
N ARG A 72 23.58 0.75 -13.32
CA ARG A 72 25.03 0.96 -13.13
C ARG A 72 25.75 -0.40 -13.09
N ARG A 73 26.74 -0.63 -13.96
CA ARG A 73 27.52 -1.89 -14.04
C ARG A 73 26.61 -3.14 -14.05
N ASN A 74 25.67 -3.19 -14.99
CA ASN A 74 24.68 -4.26 -15.17
C ASN A 74 23.78 -4.56 -13.95
N ARG A 75 23.66 -3.62 -13.00
CA ARG A 75 22.77 -3.74 -11.83
C ARG A 75 21.85 -2.52 -11.73
N LYS A 76 20.60 -2.75 -11.36
CA LYS A 76 19.59 -1.71 -11.13
C LYS A 76 19.76 -1.13 -9.73
N PHE A 77 19.70 0.18 -9.59
CA PHE A 77 19.73 0.90 -8.31
C PHE A 77 18.47 1.76 -8.17
N ALA A 78 17.96 1.90 -6.94
CA ALA A 78 16.95 2.88 -6.59
C ALA A 78 17.59 4.02 -5.79
N CYS A 79 17.49 5.25 -6.28
CA CYS A 79 17.92 6.47 -5.62
C CYS A 79 16.71 7.33 -5.25
N VAL A 80 16.84 8.19 -4.24
CA VAL A 80 15.87 9.27 -3.95
C VAL A 80 16.62 10.59 -3.92
N TYR A 81 16.15 11.54 -4.72
CA TYR A 81 16.72 12.88 -4.86
C TYR A 81 15.76 13.93 -4.29
N ALA A 82 16.26 14.84 -3.46
CA ALA A 82 15.43 15.91 -2.91
C ALA A 82 15.00 16.87 -4.04
N GLU A 83 13.75 17.33 -4.03
CA GLU A 83 13.22 18.25 -5.06
C GLU A 83 14.10 19.48 -5.30
N LYS A 84 14.72 20.00 -4.23
CA LYS A 84 15.57 21.19 -4.25
C LYS A 84 16.80 20.98 -5.15
N GLU A 85 17.38 19.78 -5.17
CA GLU A 85 18.56 19.44 -5.97
C GLU A 85 18.22 19.32 -7.46
N ILE A 86 17.04 18.80 -7.79
CA ILE A 86 16.57 18.64 -9.18
C ILE A 86 16.33 20.01 -9.81
N LYS A 87 15.67 20.92 -9.07
CA LYS A 87 15.46 22.31 -9.47
C LYS A 87 16.78 23.10 -9.60
N GLY A 88 17.83 22.70 -8.86
CA GLY A 88 19.18 23.28 -9.00
C GLY A 88 19.87 22.93 -10.33
N LYS A 89 19.69 21.71 -10.85
CA LYS A 89 20.30 21.27 -12.12
C LYS A 89 19.57 21.79 -13.37
N ALA A 90 18.26 22.05 -13.27
CA ALA A 90 17.44 22.53 -14.37
C ALA A 90 17.48 24.05 -14.60
N LYS A 91 18.17 24.83 -13.74
CA LYS A 91 18.16 26.30 -13.77
C LYS A 91 19.40 26.96 -14.39
N THR A 92 20.37 26.19 -14.87
CA THR A 92 21.60 26.73 -15.49
C THR A 92 21.45 27.04 -16.99
N SER A 93 20.31 27.60 -17.43
CA SER A 93 20.13 28.10 -18.81
C SER A 93 18.91 29.00 -19.05
N VAL A 94 18.35 29.70 -18.05
CA VAL A 94 17.52 30.90 -18.31
C VAL A 94 17.92 32.02 -17.35
N LYS A 95 18.48 33.09 -17.93
CA LYS A 95 18.71 34.37 -17.25
C LYS A 95 17.40 35.15 -17.24
N GLU A 96 16.74 35.23 -16.09
CA GLU A 96 15.78 36.30 -15.84
C GLU A 96 15.85 36.77 -14.39
N GLU A 97 16.13 38.07 -14.24
CA GLU A 97 16.28 38.78 -12.97
C GLU A 97 14.93 39.36 -12.48
N PRO A 98 14.81 39.78 -11.22
CA PRO A 98 13.54 39.71 -10.51
C PRO A 98 12.62 40.91 -10.74
N LYS A 99 11.31 40.66 -10.79
CA LYS A 99 10.27 41.71 -10.64
C LYS A 99 9.60 41.63 -9.26
N LYS A 100 10.00 42.58 -8.41
CA LYS A 100 9.45 42.89 -7.08
C LYS A 100 8.22 43.79 -7.21
N VAL A 101 7.02 43.29 -6.86
CA VAL A 101 5.82 44.13 -6.63
C VAL A 101 4.98 43.57 -5.46
N THR A 102 5.36 44.03 -4.26
CA THR A 102 4.53 44.50 -3.12
C THR A 102 3.30 43.74 -2.59
N GLU A 103 3.30 43.52 -1.28
CA GLU A 103 2.09 43.39 -0.43
C GLU A 103 1.19 44.65 -0.50
N PRO A 104 -0.11 44.49 -0.22
CA PRO A 104 -0.75 45.41 0.72
C PRO A 104 -1.46 44.70 1.91
N LYS A 105 -1.52 45.42 3.04
CA LYS A 105 -2.04 44.95 4.33
C LYS A 105 -3.58 44.98 4.45
N LYS A 106 -4.11 43.98 5.18
CA LYS A 106 -5.12 44.10 6.27
C LYS A 106 -6.44 44.87 6.01
N VAL A 107 -7.55 44.13 5.87
CA VAL A 107 -8.90 44.51 6.39
C VAL A 107 -9.60 43.23 6.88
N ALA A 108 -9.52 42.92 8.18
CA ALA A 108 -10.59 43.03 9.19
C ALA A 108 -11.62 41.88 9.23
N ALA A 109 -11.79 41.29 10.41
CA ALA A 109 -12.88 40.37 10.74
C ALA A 109 -14.02 41.11 11.47
N PRO A 110 -15.26 40.61 11.35
CA PRO A 110 -16.12 40.49 12.54
C PRO A 110 -16.83 39.13 12.65
N LYS A 111 -17.63 38.98 13.72
CA LYS A 111 -18.05 37.70 14.33
C LYS A 111 -19.54 37.34 14.10
N LYS A 112 -19.84 36.03 14.19
CA LYS A 112 -21.04 35.38 14.77
C LYS A 112 -22.48 35.79 14.35
N SER A 113 -23.19 34.82 13.79
CA SER A 113 -24.61 34.46 14.06
C SER A 113 -24.93 33.16 13.29
N ALA A 114 -25.95 32.34 13.53
CA ALA A 114 -26.71 31.86 14.69
C ALA A 114 -27.66 30.77 14.11
N THR A 115 -27.77 29.58 14.71
CA THR A 115 -28.78 28.54 14.36
C THR A 115 -30.12 28.85 15.04
N PRO A 116 -31.32 28.44 14.54
CA PRO A 116 -31.79 27.04 14.72
C PRO A 116 -32.86 26.46 13.72
N LYS A 117 -33.10 25.13 13.84
CA LYS A 117 -34.32 24.27 13.65
C LYS A 117 -35.54 24.82 12.85
N LYS A 118 -36.25 24.02 12.02
CA LYS A 118 -37.33 23.07 12.42
C LYS A 118 -38.05 22.49 11.15
N GLU A 119 -38.77 21.36 11.05
CA GLU A 119 -38.69 19.92 11.47
C GLU A 119 -39.78 19.10 10.69
N THR A 120 -39.59 17.77 10.46
CA THR A 120 -40.58 16.72 10.01
C THR A 120 -41.11 16.71 8.54
N SER A 121 -41.53 15.58 7.93
CA SER A 121 -42.21 14.35 8.43
C SER A 121 -41.89 13.06 7.60
N SER A 122 -41.62 11.90 8.24
CA SER A 122 -42.47 10.67 8.35
C SER A 122 -42.79 9.93 7.00
N THR A 123 -42.81 8.60 6.87
CA THR A 123 -43.42 7.57 7.75
C THR A 123 -42.87 6.15 7.45
N THR A 124 -42.67 5.32 8.47
CA THR A 124 -42.50 3.84 8.37
C THR A 124 -43.83 3.10 8.56
N PRO A 125 -43.91 1.82 8.18
CA PRO A 125 -44.52 0.87 9.11
C PRO A 125 -43.62 -0.32 9.50
N LYS A 126 -44.00 -0.92 10.63
CA LYS A 126 -43.28 -1.89 11.49
C LYS A 126 -44.01 -3.26 11.44
N VAL A 127 -43.46 -4.27 12.12
CA VAL A 127 -44.09 -5.58 12.51
C VAL A 127 -43.88 -6.70 11.46
N ALA A 128 -43.49 -7.96 11.75
CA ALA A 128 -43.37 -8.71 13.02
C ALA A 128 -42.18 -9.71 13.10
N LYS A 129 -41.84 -10.15 14.33
CA LYS A 129 -41.31 -11.49 14.71
C LYS A 129 -42.51 -12.30 15.29
N PRO A 130 -42.49 -13.64 15.55
CA PRO A 130 -41.32 -14.55 15.69
C PRO A 130 -41.48 -15.98 15.10
N LYS A 131 -40.43 -16.81 15.17
CA LYS A 131 -40.41 -18.12 15.87
C LYS A 131 -39.01 -18.78 15.79
N ALA A 132 -38.74 -19.69 16.73
CA ALA A 132 -37.50 -20.46 16.81
C ALA A 132 -37.72 -21.90 16.32
N THR A 133 -36.67 -22.53 15.79
CA THR A 133 -36.57 -23.99 15.64
C THR A 133 -35.17 -24.47 16.00
N THR A 134 -35.11 -25.50 16.84
CA THR A 134 -33.90 -26.15 17.32
C THR A 134 -33.80 -27.53 16.68
N THR A 135 -32.76 -27.78 15.86
CA THR A 135 -32.52 -29.12 15.29
C THR A 135 -31.04 -29.52 15.34
N THR A 136 -30.68 -30.13 16.48
CA THR A 136 -29.77 -31.28 16.63
C THR A 136 -28.39 -31.29 15.94
N LYS A 137 -27.33 -31.12 16.74
CA LYS A 137 -26.00 -31.71 16.44
C LYS A 137 -26.10 -33.23 16.43
N LYS A 138 -25.78 -33.90 15.32
CA LYS A 138 -25.54 -35.35 15.31
C LYS A 138 -24.14 -35.63 15.89
N VAL A 139 -24.07 -35.91 17.18
CA VAL A 139 -22.85 -36.43 17.83
C VAL A 139 -22.65 -37.86 17.36
N VAL A 140 -21.59 -38.12 16.58
CA VAL A 140 -21.13 -39.48 16.30
C VAL A 140 -20.32 -39.94 17.50
N ALA A 141 -20.91 -40.81 18.31
CA ALA A 141 -20.19 -41.50 19.38
C ALA A 141 -19.20 -42.50 18.78
N LYS A 142 -17.95 -42.50 19.27
CA LYS A 142 -17.03 -43.62 19.08
C LYS A 142 -17.43 -44.75 20.03
N PRO A 143 -17.56 -46.01 19.59
CA PRO A 143 -17.54 -47.12 20.51
C PRO A 143 -16.14 -47.23 21.14
N LYS A 144 -16.08 -47.31 22.47
CA LYS A 144 -14.93 -47.88 23.16
C LYS A 144 -15.02 -49.39 23.02
N ASN A 145 -13.93 -50.05 22.65
CA ASN A 145 -13.78 -51.49 22.86
C ASN A 145 -13.02 -51.68 24.16
N ASP A 146 -13.68 -52.31 25.14
CA ASP A 146 -13.08 -52.78 26.38
C ASP A 146 -12.90 -54.30 26.31
N LYS A 147 -11.71 -54.75 25.85
CA LYS A 147 -11.00 -56.00 26.19
C LYS A 147 -9.81 -56.21 25.25
#